data_AF-A0A2K1P0E8-F1
#
_entry.id   AF-A0A2K1P0E8-F1
#
_cell.length_a   1.000
_cell.length_b   1.000
_cell.length_c   1.000
_cell.angle_alpha   90.00
_cell.angle_beta   90.00
_cell.angle_gamma   90.00
#
_symmetry.space_group_name_H-M   'P 1'
#
loop_
_entity.id
_entity.type
_entity.pdbx_description
1 polymer ?
#
loop_
_entity_poly.entity_id
_entity_poly.type
_entity_poly.pdbx_seq_one_letter_code
_entity_poly.pdbx_strand_id
1 'polypeptide(L)'
;MVQIDLHGSSHEYMEWFTGHTQSYQLAMKTIERLTDLGIIVRIACSVTPQNVTQIEEIATIDYNLGADAVAFGPIAPIGRAKDRKDLFYLTMKKPIILS
;
A
#
# COMPACT_ATOMS: atom_id res chain seq x y z
N MET A 1 8.54 -9.31 14.15
CA MET A 1 7.57 -8.61 13.27
C MET A 1 8.21 -8.42 11.92
N VAL A 2 7.56 -8.91 10.87
CA VAL A 2 7.97 -8.73 9.47
C VAL A 2 7.00 -7.77 8.81
N GLN A 3 7.50 -6.84 8.00
CA GLN A 3 6.65 -5.97 7.19
C GLN A 3 6.57 -6.50 5.76
N ILE A 4 5.36 -6.62 5.23
CA ILE A 4 5.11 -6.96 3.83
C ILE A 4 4.39 -5.80 3.16
N ASP A 5 4.89 -5.40 2.00
CA ASP A 5 4.30 -4.33 1.20
C ASP A 5 3.12 -4.88 0.38
N LEU A 6 1.92 -4.37 0.66
CA LEU A 6 0.71 -4.60 -0.12
C LEU A 6 0.09 -3.23 -0.43
N HIS A 7 0.40 -2.72 -1.61
CA HIS A 7 0.03 -1.37 -2.03
C HIS A 7 -1.35 -1.31 -2.71
N GLY A 8 -2.01 -2.44 -2.98
CA GLY A 8 -3.35 -2.47 -3.54
C GLY A 8 -4.02 -3.80 -3.28
N SER A 9 -5.35 -3.84 -3.40
CA SER A 9 -6.16 -5.04 -3.26
C SER A 9 -6.38 -5.79 -4.57
N SER A 10 -5.73 -5.37 -5.66
CA SER A 10 -5.86 -6.00 -6.97
C SER A 10 -4.51 -6.32 -7.61
N HIS A 11 -4.52 -7.37 -8.44
CA HIS A 11 -3.37 -7.78 -9.25
C HIS A 11 -2.89 -6.64 -10.16
N GLU A 12 -3.82 -6.01 -10.87
CA GLU A 12 -3.55 -4.95 -11.83
C GLU A 12 -2.83 -3.76 -11.18
N TYR A 13 -3.31 -3.30 -10.01
CA TYR A 13 -2.67 -2.18 -9.32
C TYR A 13 -1.27 -2.55 -8.84
N MET A 14 -1.11 -3.73 -8.21
CA MET A 14 0.18 -4.16 -7.69
C MET A 14 1.21 -4.36 -8.80
N GLU A 15 0.83 -4.93 -9.93
CA GLU A 15 1.70 -5.06 -11.09
C GLU A 15 2.11 -3.69 -11.64
N TRP A 16 1.16 -2.77 -11.82
CA TRP A 16 1.46 -1.40 -12.25
C TRP A 16 2.41 -0.67 -11.29
N PHE A 17 2.16 -0.77 -9.98
CA PHE A 17 2.90 -0.02 -8.97
C PHE A 17 4.31 -0.58 -8.74
N THR A 18 4.45 -1.91 -8.66
CA THR A 18 5.72 -2.59 -8.37
C THR A 18 6.54 -2.89 -9.61
N GLY A 19 5.91 -2.90 -10.80
CA GLY A 19 6.53 -3.35 -12.05
C GLY A 19 6.76 -4.86 -12.10
N HIS A 20 6.08 -5.65 -11.27
CA HIS A 20 6.26 -7.10 -11.18
C HIS A 20 4.93 -7.85 -11.25
N THR A 21 4.74 -8.65 -12.30
CA THR A 21 3.47 -9.34 -12.61
C THR A 21 2.95 -10.20 -11.46
N GLN A 22 3.80 -10.94 -10.75
CA GLN A 22 3.31 -11.81 -9.66
C GLN A 22 3.26 -11.13 -8.28
N SER A 23 3.47 -9.81 -8.21
CA SER A 23 3.63 -9.09 -6.93
C SER A 23 2.47 -9.29 -5.96
N TYR A 24 1.23 -9.16 -6.44
CA TYR A 24 0.04 -9.38 -5.61
C TYR A 24 -0.01 -10.79 -5.04
N GLN A 25 0.11 -11.82 -5.89
CA GLN A 25 0.02 -13.21 -5.46
C GLN A 25 1.15 -13.60 -4.51
N LEU A 26 2.36 -13.08 -4.72
CA LEU A 26 3.50 -13.32 -3.84
C LEU A 26 3.31 -12.65 -2.49
N ALA A 27 2.80 -11.41 -2.44
CA ALA A 27 2.49 -10.71 -1.20
C ALA A 27 1.44 -11.50 -0.39
N MET A 28 0.31 -11.87 -1.01
CA MET A 28 -0.78 -12.61 -0.35
C MET A 28 -0.29 -13.94 0.22
N LYS A 29 0.40 -14.76 -0.59
CA LYS A 29 0.95 -16.06 -0.15
C LYS A 29 2.00 -15.91 0.95
N THR A 30 2.78 -14.84 0.91
CA THR A 30 3.81 -14.59 1.92
C THR A 30 3.18 -14.18 3.24
N ILE A 31 2.17 -13.31 3.23
CA ILE A 31 1.43 -12.90 4.42
C ILE A 31 0.79 -14.14 5.07
N GLU A 32 -0.03 -14.88 4.31
CA GLU A 32 -0.70 -16.10 4.77
C GLU A 32 0.29 -17.11 5.38
N ARG A 33 1.39 -17.40 4.67
CA ARG A 33 2.39 -18.34 5.17
C ARG A 33 3.07 -17.88 6.45
N LEU A 34 3.34 -16.58 6.60
CA LEU A 34 4.01 -16.06 7.79
C LEU A 34 3.06 -16.06 8.98
N THR A 35 1.80 -15.67 8.79
CA THR A 35 0.79 -15.65 9.86
C THR A 35 0.43 -17.07 10.30
N ASP A 36 0.34 -18.05 9.38
CA ASP A 36 0.17 -19.48 9.70
C ASP A 36 1.30 -20.04 10.58
N LEU A 37 2.51 -19.49 10.44
CA LEU A 37 3.68 -19.86 11.27
C LEU A 37 3.70 -19.12 12.61
N GLY A 38 2.70 -18.30 12.92
CA GLY A 38 2.64 -17.46 14.12
C GLY A 38 3.62 -16.30 14.10
N ILE A 39 4.14 -15.92 12.92
CA ILE A 39 5.03 -14.76 12.78
C ILE A 39 4.18 -13.51 12.69
N ILE A 40 4.45 -12.55 13.58
CA ILE A 40 3.79 -11.24 13.58
C ILE A 40 4.06 -10.52 12.26
N VAL A 41 3.01 -10.20 11.50
CA VAL A 41 3.08 -9.52 10.21
C VAL A 41 2.43 -8.14 10.30
N ARG A 42 3.08 -7.16 9.69
CA ARG A 42 2.50 -5.85 9.42
C ARG A 42 2.37 -5.64 7.90
N ILE A 43 1.20 -5.25 7.43
CA ILE A 43 1.00 -4.81 6.06
C ILE A 43 1.36 -3.32 5.94
N ALA A 44 2.13 -2.96 4.92
CA ALA A 44 2.43 -1.57 4.60
C ALA A 44 1.93 -1.18 3.20
N CYS A 45 1.24 -0.04 3.12
CA CYS A 45 0.65 0.47 1.90
C CYS A 45 1.10 1.92 1.65
N SER A 46 1.76 2.14 0.52
CA SER A 46 2.02 3.46 -0.05
C SER A 46 0.75 3.93 -0.76
N VAL A 47 0.06 4.91 -0.19
CA VAL A 47 -1.19 5.43 -0.73
C VAL A 47 -0.92 6.39 -1.89
N THR A 48 -1.61 6.16 -3.00
CA THR A 48 -1.61 6.98 -4.21
C THR A 48 -3.05 7.36 -4.58
N PRO A 49 -3.24 8.37 -5.44
CA PRO A 49 -4.57 8.68 -5.99
C PRO A 49 -5.31 7.47 -6.60
N GLN A 50 -4.58 6.47 -7.07
CA GLN A 50 -5.13 5.31 -7.78
C GLN A 50 -5.55 4.14 -6.85
N ASN A 51 -5.05 4.06 -5.60
CA ASN A 51 -5.40 2.97 -4.66
C ASN A 51 -6.17 3.41 -3.42
N VAL A 52 -6.43 4.70 -3.22
CA VAL A 52 -7.05 5.17 -1.97
C VAL A 52 -8.42 4.57 -1.69
N THR A 53 -9.17 4.25 -2.75
CA THR A 53 -10.45 3.57 -2.65
C THR A 53 -10.31 2.10 -2.26
N GLN A 54 -9.09 1.55 -2.21
CA GLN A 54 -8.79 0.17 -1.85
C GLN A 54 -8.36 0.03 -0.37
N ILE A 55 -8.25 1.12 0.39
CA ILE A 55 -7.77 1.10 1.79
C ILE A 55 -8.61 0.17 2.67
N GLU A 56 -9.93 0.21 2.55
CA GLU A 56 -10.84 -0.66 3.32
C GLU A 56 -10.64 -2.14 2.99
N GLU A 57 -10.49 -2.45 1.71
CA GLU A 57 -10.23 -3.82 1.25
C GLU A 57 -8.86 -4.33 1.73
N ILE A 58 -7.83 -3.48 1.72
CA ILE A 58 -6.50 -3.84 2.27
C ILE A 58 -6.60 -4.12 3.77
N ALA A 59 -7.36 -3.33 4.53
CA ALA A 59 -7.59 -3.60 5.95
C ALA A 59 -8.40 -4.89 6.18
N THR A 60 -9.32 -5.22 5.27
CA THR A 60 -10.08 -6.48 5.29
C THR A 60 -9.16 -7.68 5.02
N ILE A 61 -8.23 -7.55 4.07
CA ILE A 61 -7.18 -8.54 3.80
C ILE A 61 -6.29 -8.74 5.03
N ASP A 62 -5.83 -7.66 5.67
CA ASP A 62 -5.03 -7.69 6.90
C ASP A 62 -5.71 -8.54 7.98
N TYR A 63 -6.98 -8.25 8.27
CA TYR A 63 -7.79 -8.99 9.24
C TYR A 63 -7.97 -10.45 8.85
N ASN A 64 -8.34 -10.74 7.59
CA ASN A 64 -8.65 -12.08 7.13
C ASN A 64 -7.42 -13.00 7.08
N LEU A 65 -6.24 -12.46 6.79
CA LEU A 65 -4.99 -13.23 6.77
C LEU A 65 -4.32 -13.34 8.14
N GLY A 66 -4.88 -12.72 9.19
CA GLY A 66 -4.33 -12.78 10.53
C GLY A 66 -3.06 -11.94 10.72
N ALA A 67 -2.88 -10.88 9.93
CA ALA A 67 -1.84 -9.90 10.19
C ALA A 67 -2.22 -9.02 11.39
N ASP A 68 -1.21 -8.47 12.07
CA ASP A 68 -1.39 -7.76 13.35
C ASP A 68 -1.68 -6.27 13.16
N ALA A 69 -1.30 -5.72 12.01
CA ALA A 69 -1.45 -4.29 11.74
C ALA A 69 -1.31 -3.97 10.25
N VAL A 70 -2.12 -2.99 9.81
CA VAL A 70 -1.94 -2.30 8.55
C VAL A 70 -1.47 -0.86 8.76
N ALA A 71 -0.57 -0.39 7.91
CA ALA A 71 -0.12 0.99 7.90
C ALA A 71 -0.21 1.62 6.51
N PHE A 72 -0.83 2.79 6.47
CA PHE A 72 -1.00 3.60 5.27
C PHE A 72 -0.11 4.84 5.37
N GLY A 73 0.68 5.09 4.33
CA GLY A 73 1.57 6.25 4.27
C GLY A 73 1.55 6.91 2.88
N PRO A 74 1.68 8.25 2.78
CA PRO A 74 1.79 8.89 1.49
C PRO A 74 3.15 8.61 0.84
N ILE A 75 3.23 8.71 -0.48
CA ILE A 75 4.52 8.68 -1.19
C ILE A 75 5.22 10.03 -1.00
N ALA A 76 6.48 9.98 -0.56
CA ALA A 76 7.34 11.17 -0.48
C ALA A 76 7.94 11.50 -1.86
N PRO A 77 8.05 12.79 -2.25
CA PRO A 77 8.57 13.21 -3.56
C PRO A 77 10.10 13.18 -3.62
N ILE A 78 10.67 11.99 -3.39
CA ILE A 78 12.12 11.73 -3.37
C ILE A 78 12.48 10.56 -4.30
N GLY A 79 13.76 10.47 -4.69
CA GLY A 79 14.26 9.41 -5.56
C GLY A 79 13.47 9.33 -6.88
N ARG A 80 13.09 8.11 -7.29
CA ARG A 80 12.33 7.83 -8.53
C ARG A 80 10.91 8.42 -8.52
N ALA A 81 10.37 8.75 -7.34
CA ALA A 81 9.03 9.32 -7.23
C ALA A 81 9.00 10.82 -7.55
N LYS A 82 10.15 11.52 -7.52
CA LYS A 82 10.23 12.98 -7.64
C LYS A 82 9.48 13.56 -8.85
N ASP A 83 9.53 12.86 -9.99
CA ASP A 83 8.93 13.32 -11.25
C ASP A 83 7.59 12.63 -11.57
N ARG A 84 7.09 11.76 -10.68
CA ARG A 84 5.87 10.97 -10.87
C ARG A 84 4.65 11.63 -10.23
N LYS A 85 4.12 12.67 -10.90
CA LYS A 85 2.97 13.45 -10.41
C LYS A 85 1.72 12.62 -10.15
N ASP A 86 1.56 11.51 -10.85
CA ASP A 86 0.47 10.55 -10.71
C ASP A 86 0.48 9.80 -9.36
N LEU A 87 1.60 9.83 -8.64
CA LEU A 87 1.75 9.22 -7.31
C LEU A 87 1.33 10.14 -6.16
N PHE A 88 1.14 11.43 -6.42
CA PHE A 88 0.85 12.40 -5.38
C PHE A 88 -0.56 12.96 -5.54
N TYR A 89 -1.27 13.09 -4.43
CA TYR A 89 -2.29 14.13 -4.32
C TYR A 89 -1.54 15.44 -4.43
N LEU A 90 -1.63 16.11 -5.58
CA LEU A 90 -1.03 17.43 -5.79
C LEU A 90 -1.24 18.26 -4.51
N THR A 91 -0.16 18.63 -3.83
CA THR A 91 -0.20 19.66 -2.79
C THR A 91 -0.89 20.86 -3.41
N MET A 92 -2.13 21.11 -3.00
CA MET A 92 -2.76 22.39 -3.24
C MET A 92 -1.87 23.44 -2.60
N LYS A 93 -1.06 24.12 -3.41
CA LYS A 93 -0.74 25.52 -3.16
C LYS A 93 -2.01 26.33 -3.44
N LYS A 94 -3.03 26.17 -2.59
CA LYS A 94 -3.97 27.26 -2.29
C LYS A 94 -3.69 27.63 -0.85
N PRO A 95 -3.16 28.83 -0.55
CA PRO A 95 -3.11 29.29 0.82
C PRO A 95 -4.53 29.21 1.37
N ILE A 96 -4.67 28.64 2.55
CA ILE A 96 -5.89 28.79 3.35
C ILE A 96 -5.91 30.26 3.73
N ILE A 97 -6.55 31.09 2.89
CA ILE A 97 -6.91 32.45 3.27
C ILE A 97 -8.12 32.28 4.17
N LEU A 98 -7.89 32.40 5.47
CA LEU A 98 -8.96 32.67 6.42
C LEU A 98 -9.41 34.11 6.15
N SER A 99 -10.50 34.26 5.40
CA SER A 99 -11.28 35.50 5.31
C SER A 99 -12.39 35.47 6.34
#